data_AF-A0A2V6I837-F1
#
_entry.id   AF-A0A2V6I837-F1
#
_cell.length_a   1.000
_cell.length_b   1.000
_cell.length_c   1.000
_cell.angle_alpha   90.00
_cell.angle_beta   90.00
_cell.angle_gamma   90.00
#
_symmetry.space_group_name_H-M   'P 1'
#
loop_
_entity.id
_entity.type
_entity.pdbx_description
1 polymer ?
#
loop_
_entity_poly.entity_id
_entity_poly.type
_entity_poly.pdbx_seq_one_letter_code
_entity_poly.pdbx_strand_id
1 'polypeptide(L)'
;MRIKGGAQGALIEACEIHIGNFAGTRIISAMIRLAGLGAIVLAGGVLVTAGAETGHIPADQLAKAASTDSISIPTPGELFAALEKSGKINWADQYRGPIPMTFRNRAQIALNLGGLIADGFIAVEAKDGQQVKNIGSDIIKLAKALGVSEKLLSRGNSINEFAENNEWDTLQEELEATQNEVKASMQSHSDQDLVILVTLGGWIRGTQVVTSTIVQSYDERSAKVLRQPALVHFMQSKVNEISPELRNEPLVKDVSGELSKIEKLVSFPPGKTPDIEEVRKINEAVGKMMGEIENKETPK
;
A
#
# COMPACT_ATOMS: atom_id res chain seq x y z
N MET A 1 -8.72 -42.78 -53.62
CA MET A 1 -8.49 -41.34 -53.82
C MET A 1 -8.89 -40.62 -52.52
N ARG A 2 -7.95 -40.49 -51.55
CA ARG A 2 -7.25 -39.25 -51.09
C ARG A 2 -8.15 -38.40 -50.14
N ILE A 3 -8.08 -38.51 -48.80
CA ILE A 3 -7.16 -37.98 -47.74
C ILE A 3 -7.51 -36.57 -47.18
N LYS A 4 -7.61 -36.49 -45.82
CA LYS A 4 -7.48 -35.34 -44.86
C LYS A 4 -8.56 -34.24 -44.91
N GLY A 5 -8.93 -33.49 -43.86
CA GLY A 5 -8.49 -33.27 -42.46
C GLY A 5 -9.15 -31.93 -42.03
N GLY A 6 -9.76 -31.78 -40.84
CA GLY A 6 -9.11 -31.16 -39.67
C GLY A 6 -9.70 -29.78 -39.32
N ALA A 7 -9.59 -29.44 -38.02
CA ALA A 7 -9.66 -28.12 -37.38
C ALA A 7 -10.99 -27.62 -36.77
N GLN A 8 -10.91 -27.62 -35.44
CA GLN A 8 -11.69 -27.05 -34.35
C GLN A 8 -11.55 -25.52 -34.33
N GLY A 9 -12.63 -24.79 -34.01
CA GLY A 9 -12.60 -23.33 -33.84
C GLY A 9 -13.70 -22.89 -32.89
N ALA A 10 -13.30 -22.54 -31.67
CA ALA A 10 -14.14 -22.00 -30.61
C ALA A 10 -14.67 -20.61 -31.00
N LEU A 11 -15.95 -20.34 -30.72
CA LEU A 11 -16.49 -18.98 -30.66
C LEU A 11 -17.05 -18.74 -29.27
N ILE A 12 -16.60 -17.61 -28.74
CA ILE A 12 -16.72 -17.09 -27.39
C ILE A 12 -18.18 -16.71 -27.13
N GLU A 13 -18.75 -17.26 -26.06
CA GLU A 13 -20.05 -16.86 -25.53
C GLU A 13 -19.86 -15.53 -24.78
N ALA A 14 -20.59 -14.49 -25.23
CA ALA A 14 -20.58 -13.17 -24.61
C ALA A 14 -21.27 -13.26 -23.24
N CYS A 15 -20.54 -12.93 -22.17
CA CYS A 15 -21.13 -12.78 -20.85
C CYS A 15 -21.61 -11.32 -20.70
N GLU A 16 -22.93 -11.13 -20.79
CA GLU A 16 -23.60 -9.88 -20.42
C GLU A 16 -23.43 -9.64 -18.90
N ILE A 17 -22.82 -8.51 -18.52
CA ILE A 17 -22.77 -8.09 -17.11
C ILE A 17 -24.00 -7.22 -16.85
N HIS A 18 -24.87 -7.74 -15.98
CA HIS A 18 -26.02 -7.02 -15.42
C HIS A 18 -25.55 -5.84 -14.56
N ILE A 19 -25.92 -4.62 -14.94
CA ILE A 19 -25.71 -3.40 -14.15
C ILE A 19 -26.72 -3.40 -12.99
N GLY A 20 -26.25 -3.71 -11.80
CA GLY A 20 -27.00 -3.60 -10.55
C GLY A 20 -26.76 -2.25 -9.88
N ASN A 21 -27.80 -1.42 -9.85
CA ASN A 21 -27.89 -0.22 -9.02
C ASN A 21 -27.71 -0.59 -7.53
N PHE A 22 -26.62 -0.16 -6.88
CA PHE A 22 -26.44 -0.33 -5.44
C PHE A 22 -25.77 0.89 -4.81
N ALA A 23 -26.59 1.69 -4.15
CA ALA A 23 -26.17 2.56 -3.05
C ALA A 23 -25.76 1.70 -1.84
N GLY A 24 -24.59 1.97 -1.27
CA GLY A 24 -24.20 1.45 0.04
C GLY A 24 -22.98 0.54 0.03
N THR A 25 -21.86 1.12 0.47
CA THR A 25 -20.78 0.47 1.26
C THR A 25 -20.18 -0.81 0.68
N ARG A 26 -19.09 -0.67 -0.09
CA ARG A 26 -18.08 -1.74 -0.24
C ARG A 26 -16.68 -1.15 -0.12
N ILE A 27 -16.15 -1.09 1.10
CA ILE A 27 -14.70 -1.06 1.30
C ILE A 27 -14.23 -2.48 1.00
N ILE A 28 -13.66 -2.72 -0.18
CA ILE A 28 -12.98 -3.98 -0.48
C ILE A 28 -11.62 -3.89 0.22
N SER A 29 -11.56 -4.22 1.51
CA SER A 29 -10.28 -4.32 2.22
C SER A 29 -9.49 -5.51 1.66
N ALA A 30 -8.53 -5.24 0.79
CA ALA A 30 -7.55 -6.21 0.33
C ALA A 30 -6.48 -6.38 1.43
N MET A 31 -6.78 -7.20 2.44
CA MET A 31 -5.84 -7.52 3.52
C MET A 31 -4.58 -8.21 2.96
N ILE A 32 -3.42 -7.55 3.04
CA ILE A 32 -2.14 -8.20 2.79
C ILE A 32 -1.75 -8.95 4.05
N ARG A 33 -2.13 -10.23 4.12
CA ARG A 33 -1.57 -11.17 5.08
C ARG A 33 -0.19 -11.58 4.59
N LEU A 34 0.85 -10.87 5.02
CA LEU A 34 2.23 -11.31 4.82
C LEU A 34 2.49 -12.48 5.79
N ALA A 35 2.09 -13.69 5.39
CA ALA A 35 2.21 -14.89 6.20
C ALA A 35 3.70 -15.27 6.36
N GLY A 36 4.22 -15.15 7.58
CA GLY A 36 5.52 -15.72 7.93
C GLY A 36 5.42 -17.24 7.95
N LEU A 37 6.09 -17.91 7.01
CA LEU A 37 6.15 -19.38 6.93
C LEU A 37 7.13 -19.92 7.98
N GLY A 38 6.63 -20.17 9.19
CA GLY A 38 7.25 -21.09 10.14
C GLY A 38 6.84 -22.52 9.83
N ALA A 39 7.75 -23.34 9.31
CA ALA A 39 7.51 -24.75 9.04
C ALA A 39 7.24 -25.50 10.35
N ILE A 40 6.00 -25.93 10.58
CA ILE A 40 5.66 -26.90 11.63
C ILE A 40 5.63 -28.28 10.99
N VAL A 41 6.60 -29.10 11.39
CA VAL A 41 6.68 -30.53 11.10
C VAL A 41 5.47 -31.22 11.72
N LEU A 42 4.57 -31.77 10.89
CA LEU A 42 3.48 -32.65 11.30
C LEU A 42 4.05 -34.03 11.66
N ALA A 43 4.23 -34.28 12.95
CA ALA A 43 4.29 -35.65 13.49
C ALA A 43 2.89 -36.05 13.95
N GLY A 44 2.34 -37.08 13.31
CA GLY A 44 0.98 -37.57 13.56
C GLY A 44 0.84 -38.40 14.83
N GLY A 45 -0.41 -38.63 15.22
CA GLY A 45 -0.80 -39.79 16.02
C GLY A 45 -1.83 -39.54 17.13
N VAL A 46 -3.02 -40.11 16.91
CA VAL A 46 -4.01 -40.60 17.88
C VAL A 46 -5.09 -39.62 18.38
N LEU A 47 -6.30 -39.81 17.83
CA LEU A 47 -7.58 -39.40 18.43
C LEU A 47 -7.79 -40.13 19.76
N VAL A 48 -8.01 -39.38 20.84
CA VAL A 48 -8.77 -39.84 22.01
C VAL A 48 -9.88 -38.84 22.25
N THR A 49 -11.13 -39.31 22.13
CA THR A 49 -12.34 -38.59 22.47
C THR A 49 -12.47 -38.49 24.00
N ALA A 50 -12.45 -37.28 24.56
CA ALA A 50 -12.82 -37.05 25.94
C ALA A 50 -13.45 -35.66 26.12
N GLY A 51 -14.68 -35.67 26.66
CA GLY A 51 -15.25 -34.64 27.55
C GLY A 51 -15.37 -33.22 27.02
N ALA A 52 -16.60 -32.82 26.67
CA ALA A 52 -16.97 -31.41 26.65
C ALA A 52 -16.99 -30.86 28.09
N GLU A 53 -15.86 -30.33 28.54
CA GLU A 53 -15.82 -29.37 29.63
C GLU A 53 -15.76 -27.97 29.01
N THR A 54 -16.66 -27.08 29.41
CA THR A 54 -16.59 -25.65 29.09
C THR A 54 -15.38 -25.06 29.80
N GLY A 55 -14.21 -25.25 29.18
CA GLY A 55 -12.94 -24.67 29.61
C GLY A 55 -13.01 -23.17 29.50
N HIS A 56 -12.91 -22.49 30.65
CA HIS A 56 -12.59 -21.07 30.70
C HIS A 56 -11.29 -20.86 29.90
N ILE A 57 -11.39 -20.17 28.76
CA ILE A 57 -10.20 -19.75 28.02
C ILE A 57 -9.42 -18.81 28.96
N PRO A 58 -8.19 -19.18 29.37
CA PRO A 58 -7.45 -18.38 30.31
C PRO A 58 -7.10 -17.02 29.66
N ALA A 59 -7.06 -15.97 30.47
CA ALA A 59 -6.99 -14.58 29.98
C ALA A 59 -5.74 -14.31 29.12
N ASP A 60 -4.68 -15.09 29.30
CA ASP A 60 -3.47 -15.09 28.46
C ASP A 60 -3.73 -15.64 27.04
N GLN A 61 -4.57 -16.66 26.90
CA GLN A 61 -5.01 -17.18 25.61
C GLN A 61 -6.05 -16.28 24.94
N LEU A 62 -6.91 -15.61 25.72
CA LEU A 62 -7.77 -14.53 25.21
C LEU A 62 -6.94 -13.32 24.77
N ALA A 63 -5.87 -12.96 25.49
CA ALA A 63 -4.95 -11.90 25.09
C ALA A 63 -4.13 -12.29 23.85
N LYS A 64 -3.70 -13.56 23.72
CA LYS A 64 -3.04 -14.08 22.50
C LYS A 64 -4.01 -14.15 21.31
N ALA A 65 -5.25 -14.55 21.53
CA ALA A 65 -6.30 -14.59 20.50
C ALA A 65 -6.72 -13.17 20.07
N ALA A 66 -6.84 -12.23 21.02
CA ALA A 66 -7.05 -10.80 20.74
C ALA A 66 -5.83 -10.13 20.07
N SER A 67 -4.63 -10.69 20.26
CA SER A 67 -3.41 -10.31 19.52
C SER A 67 -3.34 -10.90 18.11
N THR A 68 -4.38 -11.64 17.67
CA THR A 68 -4.49 -12.15 16.29
C THR A 68 -5.34 -11.23 15.41
N ASP A 69 -5.62 -10.00 15.85
CA ASP A 69 -5.92 -8.92 14.92
C ASP A 69 -4.63 -8.65 14.13
N SER A 70 -4.49 -9.35 13.00
CA SER A 70 -3.35 -9.18 12.11
C SER A 70 -3.29 -7.71 11.70
N ILE A 71 -2.33 -6.95 12.25
CA ILE A 71 -2.10 -5.56 11.87
C ILE A 71 -1.82 -5.54 10.36
N SER A 72 -2.71 -4.92 9.60
CA SER A 72 -2.54 -4.70 8.17
C SER A 72 -1.97 -3.30 7.95
N ILE A 73 -1.05 -3.17 7.00
CA ILE A 73 -0.59 -1.85 6.57
C ILE A 73 -1.65 -1.28 5.63
N PRO A 74 -2.22 -0.10 5.93
CA PRO A 74 -3.27 0.47 5.11
C PRO A 74 -2.73 0.89 3.74
N THR A 75 -3.57 0.82 2.71
CA THR A 75 -3.27 1.42 1.41
C THR A 75 -3.33 2.96 1.52
N PRO A 76 -2.72 3.69 0.57
CA PRO A 76 -2.90 5.15 0.51
C PRO A 76 -4.38 5.55 0.44
N GLY A 77 -5.18 4.85 -0.36
CA GLY A 77 -6.64 5.08 -0.43
C GLY A 77 -7.34 4.90 0.91
N GLU A 78 -7.01 3.86 1.68
CA GLU A 78 -7.56 3.65 3.02
C GLU A 78 -7.17 4.77 4.00
N LEU A 79 -5.92 5.27 3.93
CA LEU A 79 -5.46 6.41 4.73
C LEU A 79 -6.20 7.70 4.37
N PHE A 80 -6.43 7.95 3.09
CA PHE A 80 -7.11 9.14 2.58
C PHE A 80 -8.60 9.14 2.92
N ALA A 81 -9.28 8.01 2.74
CA ALA A 81 -10.67 7.84 3.15
C ALA A 81 -10.88 8.01 4.66
N ALA A 82 -9.88 7.67 5.49
CA ALA A 82 -9.94 7.92 6.93
C ALA A 82 -9.84 9.42 7.27
N LEU A 83 -9.06 10.19 6.51
CA LEU A 83 -8.91 11.64 6.68
C LEU A 83 -10.16 12.42 6.28
N GLU A 84 -10.81 12.08 5.16
CA GLU A 84 -11.97 12.84 4.66
C GLU A 84 -13.14 12.87 5.66
N LYS A 85 -13.25 11.82 6.49
CA LYS A 85 -14.22 11.77 7.60
C LYS A 85 -14.02 12.90 8.61
N SER A 86 -12.85 13.56 8.60
CA SER A 86 -12.46 14.61 9.54
C SER A 86 -12.59 16.02 8.95
N GLY A 87 -12.62 16.19 7.62
CA GLY A 87 -12.80 17.50 6.98
C GLY A 87 -12.61 17.50 5.45
N LYS A 88 -12.86 18.66 4.81
CA LYS A 88 -12.60 18.85 3.37
C LYS A 88 -11.11 19.06 3.11
N ILE A 89 -10.57 18.36 2.12
CA ILE A 89 -9.15 18.37 1.76
C ILE A 89 -8.99 18.98 0.37
N ASN A 90 -8.04 19.90 0.21
CA ASN A 90 -7.64 20.35 -1.12
C ASN A 90 -6.58 19.40 -1.69
N TRP A 91 -7.03 18.37 -2.39
CA TRP A 91 -6.17 17.32 -2.93
C TRP A 91 -5.17 17.84 -3.98
N ALA A 92 -5.52 18.88 -4.74
CA ALA A 92 -4.62 19.49 -5.72
C ALA A 92 -3.39 20.14 -5.08
N ASP A 93 -3.52 20.69 -3.86
CA ASP A 93 -2.39 21.26 -3.11
C ASP A 93 -1.42 20.19 -2.59
N GLN A 94 -1.80 18.91 -2.67
CA GLN A 94 -0.96 17.80 -2.22
C GLN A 94 -0.12 17.20 -3.34
N TYR A 95 -0.23 17.70 -4.58
CA TYR A 95 0.65 17.29 -5.66
C TYR A 95 2.11 17.64 -5.37
N ARG A 96 3.01 16.77 -5.84
CA ARG A 96 4.45 17.04 -5.88
C ARG A 96 4.90 17.25 -7.32
N GLY A 97 6.08 17.84 -7.48
CA GLY A 97 6.71 17.98 -8.79
C GLY A 97 7.03 16.61 -9.42
N PRO A 98 7.32 16.57 -10.74
CA PRO A 98 7.70 15.33 -11.41
C PRO A 98 8.94 14.71 -10.77
N ILE A 99 8.88 13.42 -10.48
CA ILE A 99 10.02 12.69 -9.94
C ILE A 99 10.90 12.13 -11.07
N PRO A 100 12.17 11.84 -10.80
CA PRO A 100 12.97 11.01 -11.67
C PRO A 100 12.29 9.69 -12.06
N MET A 101 12.57 9.22 -13.28
CA MET A 101 12.12 7.90 -13.76
C MET A 101 13.27 6.94 -14.03
N THR A 102 14.46 7.31 -13.59
CA THR A 102 15.70 6.54 -13.71
C THR A 102 16.36 6.59 -12.34
N PHE A 103 16.43 5.42 -11.71
CA PHE A 103 16.94 5.25 -10.35
C PHE A 103 18.05 4.21 -10.34
N ARG A 104 18.81 4.20 -9.25
CA ARG A 104 20.08 3.48 -9.17
C ARG A 104 19.91 1.99 -9.05
N ASN A 105 18.92 1.58 -8.25
CA ASN A 105 18.71 0.20 -7.87
C ASN A 105 17.21 -0.10 -7.71
N ARG A 106 16.89 -1.40 -7.66
CA ARG A 106 15.51 -1.89 -7.55
C ARG A 106 14.84 -1.48 -6.24
N ALA A 107 15.60 -1.27 -5.16
CA ALA A 107 15.09 -0.83 -3.87
C ALA A 107 14.46 0.58 -3.97
N GLN A 108 15.20 1.51 -4.56
CA GLN A 108 14.76 2.87 -4.79
C GLN A 108 13.59 2.92 -5.77
N ILE A 109 13.61 2.09 -6.82
CA ILE A 109 12.46 1.97 -7.76
C ILE A 109 11.22 1.49 -7.01
N ALA A 110 11.33 0.50 -6.13
CA ALA A 110 10.22 -0.02 -5.34
C ALA A 110 9.63 1.05 -4.41
N LEU A 111 10.47 1.77 -3.67
CA LEU A 111 10.02 2.88 -2.79
C LEU A 111 9.29 3.97 -3.60
N ASN A 112 9.85 4.39 -4.74
CA ASN A 112 9.21 5.40 -5.60
C ASN A 112 7.92 4.90 -6.25
N LEU A 113 7.85 3.63 -6.66
CA LEU A 113 6.64 3.03 -7.20
C LEU A 113 5.50 3.06 -6.18
N GLY A 114 5.79 2.74 -4.92
CA GLY A 114 4.84 2.92 -3.82
C GLY A 114 4.33 4.35 -3.68
N GLY A 115 5.25 5.32 -3.72
CA GLY A 115 4.92 6.74 -3.68
C GLY A 115 4.05 7.21 -4.85
N LEU A 116 4.33 6.75 -6.08
CA LEU A 116 3.51 7.06 -7.25
C LEU A 116 2.10 6.46 -7.16
N ILE A 117 1.95 5.26 -6.59
CA ILE A 117 0.62 4.69 -6.33
C ILE A 117 -0.17 5.61 -5.39
N ALA A 118 0.47 6.12 -4.34
CA ALA A 118 -0.16 7.09 -3.46
C ALA A 118 -0.53 8.40 -4.19
N ASP A 119 0.34 8.91 -5.07
CA ASP A 119 0.00 10.07 -5.91
C ASP A 119 -1.18 9.80 -6.85
N GLY A 120 -1.30 8.56 -7.35
CA GLY A 120 -2.42 8.12 -8.17
C GLY A 120 -3.74 8.33 -7.43
N PHE A 121 -3.82 7.86 -6.18
CA PHE A 121 -4.98 8.11 -5.31
C PHE A 121 -5.24 9.60 -5.12
N ILE A 122 -4.22 10.44 -4.87
CA ILE A 122 -4.40 11.90 -4.75
C ILE A 122 -5.02 12.49 -6.02
N ALA A 123 -4.60 12.04 -7.20
CA ALA A 123 -5.15 12.51 -8.47
C ALA A 123 -6.63 12.09 -8.66
N VAL A 124 -7.01 10.90 -8.20
CA VAL A 124 -8.43 10.47 -8.17
C VAL A 124 -9.26 11.34 -7.25
N GLU A 125 -8.77 11.57 -6.03
CA GLU A 125 -9.47 12.37 -5.03
C GLU A 125 -9.62 13.83 -5.47
N ALA A 126 -8.62 14.34 -6.19
CA ALA A 126 -8.67 15.66 -6.85
C ALA A 126 -9.55 15.70 -8.10
N LYS A 127 -10.01 14.54 -8.60
CA LYS A 127 -10.78 14.39 -9.86
C LYS A 127 -10.05 14.99 -11.07
N ASP A 128 -8.73 14.82 -11.11
CA ASP A 128 -7.88 15.30 -12.19
C ASP A 128 -7.49 14.14 -13.12
N GLY A 129 -8.28 13.97 -14.18
CA GLY A 129 -8.06 12.89 -15.15
C GLY A 129 -6.72 12.99 -15.88
N GLN A 130 -6.18 14.20 -16.08
CA GLN A 130 -4.89 14.37 -16.74
C GLN A 130 -3.75 13.92 -15.81
N GLN A 131 -3.81 14.29 -14.53
CA GLN A 131 -2.84 13.84 -13.54
C GLN A 131 -2.91 12.32 -13.32
N VAL A 132 -4.11 11.74 -13.30
CA VAL A 132 -4.27 10.27 -13.24
C VAL A 132 -3.53 9.59 -14.39
N LYS A 133 -3.70 10.06 -15.64
CA LYS A 133 -3.00 9.49 -16.81
C LYS A 133 -1.49 9.65 -16.73
N ASN A 134 -1.02 10.84 -16.32
CA ASN A 134 0.40 11.12 -16.16
C ASN A 134 1.03 10.15 -15.16
N ILE A 135 0.42 10.01 -13.97
CA ILE A 135 0.90 9.14 -12.90
C ILE A 135 0.78 7.66 -13.29
N GLY A 136 -0.30 7.26 -13.95
CA GLY A 136 -0.49 5.90 -14.46
C GLY A 136 0.63 5.47 -15.42
N SER A 137 1.04 6.37 -16.33
CA SER A 137 2.19 6.14 -17.22
C SER A 137 3.49 5.95 -16.44
N ASP A 138 3.71 6.73 -15.39
CA ASP A 138 4.90 6.66 -14.54
C ASP A 138 4.94 5.37 -13.69
N ILE A 139 3.78 4.94 -13.16
CA ILE A 139 3.61 3.65 -12.47
C ILE A 139 4.00 2.51 -13.40
N ILE A 140 3.48 2.48 -14.63
CA ILE A 140 3.81 1.45 -15.63
C ILE A 140 5.31 1.44 -15.91
N LYS A 141 5.94 2.61 -16.02
CA LYS A 141 7.36 2.74 -16.31
C LYS A 141 8.23 2.16 -15.18
N LEU A 142 7.95 2.50 -13.92
CA LEU A 142 8.71 1.96 -12.79
C LEU A 142 8.43 0.46 -12.58
N ALA A 143 7.18 0.03 -12.75
CA ALA A 143 6.83 -1.38 -12.62
C ALA A 143 7.51 -2.26 -13.67
N LYS A 144 7.62 -1.78 -14.93
CA LYS A 144 8.42 -2.45 -15.98
C LYS A 144 9.89 -2.56 -15.58
N ALA A 145 10.47 -1.53 -14.97
CA ALA A 145 11.84 -1.56 -14.49
C ALA A 145 12.05 -2.57 -13.33
N LEU A 146 10.98 -2.95 -12.64
CA LEU A 146 10.97 -4.04 -11.65
C LEU A 146 10.66 -5.41 -12.26
N GLY A 147 10.39 -5.51 -13.56
CA GLY A 147 10.04 -6.78 -14.23
C GLY A 147 8.55 -7.11 -14.24
N VAL A 148 7.68 -6.22 -13.75
CA VAL A 148 6.23 -6.40 -13.79
C VAL A 148 5.68 -5.75 -15.05
N SER A 149 5.13 -6.52 -16.01
CA SER A 149 4.73 -5.93 -17.30
C SER A 149 3.42 -6.43 -17.88
N GLU A 150 3.18 -7.73 -17.96
CA GLU A 150 2.13 -8.26 -18.84
C GLU A 150 0.70 -7.86 -18.42
N LYS A 151 0.37 -8.00 -17.13
CA LYS A 151 -0.97 -7.67 -16.59
C LYS A 151 -1.15 -6.20 -16.18
N LEU A 152 -0.07 -5.43 -16.10
CA LEU A 152 -0.14 -4.01 -15.76
C LEU A 152 -0.51 -3.14 -16.96
N LEU A 153 -0.15 -3.56 -18.17
CA LEU A 153 -0.49 -2.83 -19.39
C LEU A 153 -2.00 -2.75 -19.63
N SER A 154 -2.73 -3.84 -19.37
CA SER A 154 -4.19 -3.84 -19.49
C SER A 154 -4.84 -2.91 -18.49
N ARG A 155 -4.39 -2.92 -17.22
CA ARG A 155 -4.91 -2.02 -16.17
C ARG A 155 -4.60 -0.55 -16.45
N GLY A 156 -3.43 -0.26 -17.00
CA GLY A 156 -3.07 1.09 -17.43
C GLY A 156 -4.04 1.68 -18.47
N ASN A 157 -4.52 0.85 -19.40
CA ASN A 157 -5.52 1.27 -20.38
C ASN A 157 -6.88 1.55 -19.71
N SER A 158 -7.31 0.68 -18.80
CA SER A 158 -8.55 0.87 -18.03
C SER A 158 -8.51 2.14 -17.18
N ILE A 159 -7.39 2.44 -16.51
CA ILE A 159 -7.20 3.69 -15.76
C ILE A 159 -7.39 4.91 -16.67
N ASN A 160 -6.83 4.89 -17.88
CA ASN A 160 -6.97 5.99 -18.82
C ASN A 160 -8.41 6.17 -19.30
N GLU A 161 -9.11 5.07 -19.60
CA GLU A 161 -10.51 5.07 -20.03
C GLU A 161 -11.44 5.61 -18.93
N PHE A 162 -11.30 5.11 -17.70
CA PHE A 162 -12.09 5.57 -16.56
C PHE A 162 -11.81 7.04 -16.22
N ALA A 163 -10.57 7.51 -16.39
CA ALA A 163 -10.22 8.92 -16.24
C ALA A 163 -10.88 9.80 -17.31
N GLU A 164 -11.00 9.33 -18.56
CA GLU A 164 -11.68 10.06 -19.65
C GLU A 164 -13.18 10.18 -19.41
N ASN A 165 -13.78 9.14 -18.84
CA ASN A 165 -15.21 9.06 -18.58
C ASN A 165 -15.63 9.66 -17.23
N ASN A 166 -14.68 10.16 -16.42
CA ASN A 166 -14.91 10.66 -15.06
C ASN A 166 -15.50 9.62 -14.09
N GLU A 167 -15.12 8.35 -14.25
CA GLU A 167 -15.61 7.22 -13.46
C GLU A 167 -14.77 7.04 -12.17
N TRP A 168 -14.83 8.03 -11.28
CA TRP A 168 -13.90 8.16 -10.13
C TRP A 168 -13.92 6.99 -9.15
N ASP A 169 -15.11 6.47 -8.82
CA ASP A 169 -15.24 5.34 -7.90
C ASP A 169 -14.58 4.08 -8.49
N THR A 170 -14.84 3.81 -9.78
CA THR A 170 -14.22 2.71 -10.52
C THR A 170 -12.71 2.91 -10.67
N LEU A 171 -12.26 4.16 -10.80
CA LEU A 171 -10.84 4.46 -10.90
C LEU A 171 -10.10 4.19 -9.59
N GLN A 172 -10.73 4.45 -8.45
CA GLN A 172 -10.21 4.07 -7.13
C GLN A 172 -10.04 2.54 -7.04
N GLU A 173 -11.06 1.78 -7.44
CA GLU A 173 -11.01 0.31 -7.47
C GLU A 173 -9.89 -0.21 -8.40
N GLU A 174 -9.72 0.38 -9.59
CA GLU A 174 -8.65 -0.01 -10.51
C GLU A 174 -7.26 0.32 -10.00
N LEU A 175 -7.08 1.41 -9.25
CA LEU A 175 -5.80 1.72 -8.61
C LEU A 175 -5.46 0.71 -7.51
N GLU A 176 -6.44 0.31 -6.70
CA GLU A 176 -6.26 -0.76 -5.72
C GLU A 176 -5.90 -2.08 -6.40
N ALA A 177 -6.61 -2.43 -7.47
CA ALA A 177 -6.35 -3.63 -8.24
C ALA A 177 -4.97 -3.59 -8.92
N THR A 178 -4.53 -2.41 -9.37
CA THR A 178 -3.18 -2.17 -9.92
C THR A 178 -2.12 -2.37 -8.84
N GLN A 179 -2.31 -1.80 -7.65
CA GLN A 179 -1.40 -2.02 -6.52
C GLN A 179 -1.31 -3.51 -6.16
N ASN A 180 -2.43 -4.22 -6.14
CA ASN A 180 -2.45 -5.66 -5.85
C ASN A 180 -1.76 -6.48 -6.92
N GLU A 181 -1.92 -6.13 -8.20
CA GLU A 181 -1.23 -6.79 -9.31
C GLU A 181 0.29 -6.59 -9.25
N VAL A 182 0.75 -5.36 -8.95
CA VAL A 182 2.18 -5.07 -8.71
C VAL A 182 2.72 -6.02 -7.64
N LYS A 183 2.04 -6.10 -6.49
CA LYS A 183 2.49 -6.92 -5.36
C LYS A 183 2.48 -8.40 -5.70
N ALA A 184 1.42 -8.90 -6.32
CA ALA A 184 1.28 -10.30 -6.70
C ALA A 184 2.35 -10.73 -7.73
N SER A 185 2.60 -9.89 -8.74
CA SER A 185 3.62 -10.18 -9.75
C SER A 185 5.03 -10.19 -9.16
N MET A 186 5.35 -9.29 -8.24
CA MET A 186 6.65 -9.29 -7.56
C MET A 186 6.83 -10.53 -6.67
N GLN A 187 5.77 -10.98 -5.99
CA GLN A 187 5.80 -12.22 -5.21
C GLN A 187 6.06 -13.47 -6.07
N SER A 188 5.49 -13.54 -7.27
CA SER A 188 5.69 -14.69 -8.16
C SER A 188 7.11 -14.76 -8.74
N HIS A 189 7.88 -13.68 -8.68
CA HIS A 189 9.27 -13.60 -9.16
C HIS A 189 10.32 -13.66 -8.03
N SER A 190 9.92 -14.06 -6.82
CA SER A 190 10.80 -14.09 -5.63
C SER A 190 11.31 -12.69 -5.19
N ASP A 191 10.68 -11.61 -5.63
CA ASP A 191 10.97 -10.24 -5.21
C ASP A 191 10.09 -9.81 -4.01
N GLN A 192 9.89 -10.71 -3.04
CA GLN A 192 9.04 -10.46 -1.86
C GLN A 192 9.52 -9.26 -1.05
N ASP A 193 10.83 -9.09 -0.94
CA ASP A 193 11.45 -7.98 -0.23
C ASP A 193 11.12 -6.62 -0.87
N LEU A 194 11.04 -6.56 -2.20
CA LEU A 194 10.70 -5.33 -2.91
C LEU A 194 9.21 -4.97 -2.71
N VAL A 195 8.33 -5.94 -2.47
CA VAL A 195 6.92 -5.68 -2.12
C VAL A 195 6.79 -4.93 -0.80
N ILE A 196 7.66 -5.25 0.16
CA ILE A 196 7.73 -4.53 1.44
C ILE A 196 8.13 -3.07 1.19
N LEU A 197 9.12 -2.83 0.32
CA LEU A 197 9.55 -1.47 -0.05
C LEU A 197 8.49 -0.69 -0.83
N VAL A 198 7.76 -1.31 -1.76
CA VAL A 198 6.60 -0.66 -2.44
C VAL A 198 5.54 -0.27 -1.42
N THR A 199 5.24 -1.16 -0.47
CA THR A 199 4.25 -0.88 0.57
C THR A 199 4.70 0.26 1.48
N LEU A 200 5.98 0.25 1.89
CA LEU A 200 6.57 1.30 2.71
C LEU A 200 6.59 2.65 2.00
N GLY A 201 6.97 2.70 0.72
CA GLY A 201 6.99 3.94 -0.08
C GLY A 201 5.61 4.58 -0.20
N GLY A 202 4.57 3.76 -0.42
CA GLY A 202 3.19 4.25 -0.45
C GLY A 202 2.72 4.77 0.91
N TRP A 203 3.10 4.10 2.00
CA TRP A 203 2.78 4.56 3.35
C TRP A 203 3.49 5.86 3.73
N ILE A 204 4.79 6.01 3.41
CA ILE A 204 5.55 7.24 3.67
C ILE A 204 4.90 8.41 2.95
N ARG A 205 4.61 8.24 1.64
CA ARG A 205 3.96 9.27 0.84
C ARG A 205 2.56 9.58 1.36
N GLY A 206 1.75 8.57 1.67
CA GLY A 206 0.44 8.75 2.28
C GLY A 206 0.51 9.55 3.58
N THR A 207 1.44 9.20 4.48
CA THR A 207 1.65 9.90 5.75
C THR A 207 2.11 11.35 5.55
N GLN A 208 2.94 11.62 4.55
CA GLN A 208 3.32 12.99 4.17
C GLN A 208 2.11 13.83 3.78
N VAL A 209 1.21 13.30 2.95
CA VAL A 209 -0.04 13.97 2.57
C VAL A 209 -0.93 14.20 3.79
N VAL A 210 -1.14 13.15 4.59
CA VAL A 210 -1.98 13.20 5.80
C VAL A 210 -1.54 14.31 6.73
N THR A 211 -0.23 14.33 7.04
CA THR A 211 0.34 15.32 7.94
C THR A 211 0.38 16.72 7.34
N SER A 212 0.64 16.85 6.03
CA SER A 212 0.60 18.13 5.30
C SER A 212 -0.79 18.77 5.37
N THR A 213 -1.83 17.99 5.07
CA THR A 213 -3.23 18.43 5.16
C THR A 213 -3.60 18.88 6.57
N ILE A 214 -3.17 18.14 7.60
CA ILE A 214 -3.41 18.52 9.00
C ILE A 214 -2.65 19.80 9.36
N VAL A 215 -1.43 20.01 8.85
CA VAL A 215 -0.67 21.26 9.10
C VAL A 215 -1.35 22.46 8.42
N GLN A 216 -1.88 22.29 7.21
CA GLN A 216 -2.56 23.36 6.46
C GLN A 216 -3.87 23.80 7.13
N SER A 217 -4.61 22.86 7.71
CA SER A 217 -5.87 23.14 8.41
C SER A 217 -6.00 22.22 9.63
N TYR A 218 -5.38 22.62 10.73
CA TYR A 218 -5.34 21.80 11.95
C TYR A 218 -6.73 21.51 12.50
N ASP A 219 -7.05 20.23 12.62
CA ASP A 219 -8.23 19.68 13.29
C ASP A 219 -7.79 18.54 14.21
N GLU A 220 -8.23 18.58 15.47
CA GLU A 220 -7.83 17.59 16.47
C GLU A 220 -8.30 16.17 16.13
N ARG A 221 -9.43 15.99 15.44
CA ARG A 221 -9.94 14.67 15.05
C ARG A 221 -9.06 14.06 13.97
N SER A 222 -8.66 14.86 12.97
CA SER A 222 -7.67 14.47 11.97
C SER A 222 -6.33 14.14 12.63
N ALA A 223 -5.85 14.97 13.57
CA ALA A 223 -4.58 14.75 14.25
C ALA A 223 -4.53 13.45 15.06
N LYS A 224 -5.66 13.01 15.65
CA LYS A 224 -5.76 11.73 16.37
C LYS A 224 -5.42 10.52 15.52
N VAL A 225 -5.67 10.57 14.21
CA VAL A 225 -5.40 9.43 13.30
C VAL A 225 -3.90 9.14 13.15
N LEU A 226 -3.03 10.08 13.54
CA LEU A 226 -1.58 9.93 13.46
C LEU A 226 -1.01 9.03 14.55
N ARG A 227 -1.76 8.75 15.63
CA ARG A 227 -1.30 7.91 16.74
C ARG A 227 -1.33 6.43 16.37
N GLN A 228 -0.34 5.98 15.60
CA GLN A 228 -0.25 4.60 15.11
C GLN A 228 1.12 3.92 15.39
N PRO A 229 1.60 3.91 16.66
CA PRO A 229 2.92 3.35 16.96
C PRO A 229 3.04 1.86 16.64
N ALA A 230 1.98 1.07 16.87
CA ALA A 230 1.96 -0.35 16.55
C ALA A 230 2.08 -0.62 15.03
N LEU A 231 1.50 0.25 14.18
CA LEU A 231 1.63 0.13 12.73
C LEU A 231 3.06 0.42 12.30
N VAL A 232 3.68 1.50 12.82
CA VAL A 232 5.07 1.84 12.49
C VAL A 232 6.03 0.75 12.97
N HIS A 233 5.80 0.21 14.17
CA HIS A 233 6.54 -0.94 14.68
C HIS A 233 6.41 -2.17 13.76
N PHE A 234 5.20 -2.48 13.31
CA PHE A 234 4.97 -3.59 12.39
C PHE A 234 5.66 -3.38 11.03
N MET A 235 5.63 -2.17 10.48
CA MET A 235 6.37 -1.85 9.26
C MET A 235 7.88 -2.00 9.47
N GLN A 236 8.41 -1.54 10.60
CA GLN A 236 9.82 -1.73 10.96
C GLN A 236 10.17 -3.22 11.05
N SER A 237 9.30 -4.05 11.63
CA SER A 237 9.52 -5.50 11.69
C SER A 237 9.56 -6.12 10.30
N LYS A 238 8.68 -5.68 9.38
CA LYS A 238 8.71 -6.13 7.97
C LYS A 238 9.97 -5.69 7.24
N VAL A 239 10.42 -4.45 7.43
CA VAL A 239 11.71 -4.01 6.89
C VAL A 239 12.86 -4.84 7.44
N ASN A 240 12.80 -5.30 8.69
CA ASN A 240 13.82 -6.16 9.30
C ASN A 240 13.79 -7.61 8.79
N GLU A 241 12.67 -8.08 8.23
CA GLU A 241 12.53 -9.40 7.61
C GLU A 241 13.14 -9.48 6.20
N ILE A 242 13.37 -8.34 5.55
CA ILE A 242 14.03 -8.24 4.23
C ILE A 242 15.44 -8.86 4.27
N SER A 243 15.91 -9.40 3.14
CA SER A 243 17.28 -9.90 2.96
C SER A 243 18.36 -8.92 3.46
N PRO A 244 19.43 -9.43 4.10
CA PRO A 244 20.54 -8.58 4.55
C PRO A 244 21.13 -7.69 3.45
N GLU A 245 21.19 -8.19 2.22
CA GLU A 245 21.72 -7.46 1.06
C GLU A 245 20.90 -6.20 0.80
N LEU A 246 19.57 -6.31 0.78
CA LEU A 246 18.69 -5.18 0.54
C LEU A 246 18.57 -4.26 1.76
N ARG A 247 18.61 -4.81 2.99
CA ARG A 247 18.63 -4.00 4.22
C ARG A 247 19.89 -3.17 4.38
N ASN A 248 21.03 -3.67 3.88
CA ASN A 248 22.30 -2.96 3.91
C ASN A 248 22.48 -1.98 2.73
N GLU A 249 21.53 -1.94 1.81
CA GLU A 249 21.48 -0.88 0.80
C GLU A 249 21.34 0.48 1.51
N PRO A 250 22.19 1.49 1.20
CA PRO A 250 22.25 2.72 1.95
C PRO A 250 20.91 3.44 2.12
N LEU A 251 20.12 3.58 1.05
CA LEU A 251 18.82 4.25 1.12
C LEU A 251 17.83 3.45 1.99
N VAL A 252 17.79 2.12 1.87
CA VAL A 252 16.92 1.29 2.72
C VAL A 252 17.31 1.42 4.19
N LYS A 253 18.60 1.47 4.50
CA LYS A 253 19.10 1.65 5.87
C LYS A 253 18.71 3.03 6.43
N ASP A 254 18.84 4.08 5.64
CA ASP A 254 18.48 5.45 6.04
C ASP A 254 16.97 5.56 6.27
N VAL A 255 16.16 5.05 5.33
CA VAL A 255 14.70 4.96 5.45
C VAL A 255 14.28 4.18 6.70
N SER A 256 14.92 3.03 6.96
CA SER A 256 14.67 2.23 8.16
C SER A 256 15.03 2.97 9.46
N GLY A 257 16.14 3.73 9.44
CA GLY A 257 16.56 4.56 10.56
C GLY A 257 15.59 5.71 10.84
N GLU A 258 15.07 6.38 9.82
CA GLU A 258 14.05 7.43 9.96
C GLU A 258 12.69 6.87 10.42
N LEU A 259 12.30 5.67 9.96
CA LEU A 259 11.07 5.00 10.41
C LEU A 259 11.06 4.78 11.93
N SER A 260 12.20 4.41 12.51
CA SER A 260 12.38 4.30 13.97
C SER A 260 12.23 5.63 14.71
N LYS A 261 12.51 6.77 14.05
CA LYS A 261 12.25 8.10 14.63
C LYS A 261 10.78 8.45 14.53
N ILE A 262 10.13 8.14 13.41
CA ILE A 262 8.70 8.34 13.21
C ILE A 262 7.89 7.54 14.24
N GLU A 263 8.28 6.29 14.54
CA GLU A 263 7.62 5.47 15.58
C GLU A 263 7.52 6.22 16.90
N LYS A 264 8.60 6.88 17.32
CA LYS A 264 8.64 7.70 18.54
C LYS A 264 7.75 8.93 18.41
N LEU A 265 7.76 9.59 17.26
CA LEU A 265 6.93 10.77 17.02
C LEU A 265 5.45 10.43 17.05
N VAL A 266 5.02 9.25 16.58
CA VAL A 266 3.61 8.84 16.60
C VAL A 266 3.18 8.13 17.90
N SER A 267 4.10 7.94 18.85
CA SER A 267 3.88 7.26 20.13
C SER A 267 3.28 8.18 21.21
N PHE A 268 2.16 8.83 20.90
CA PHE A 268 1.47 9.68 21.87
C PHE A 268 0.81 8.85 23.00
N PRO A 269 0.69 9.39 24.22
CA PRO A 269 -0.12 8.76 25.27
C PRO A 269 -1.56 8.49 24.80
N PRO A 270 -2.21 7.41 25.25
CA PRO A 270 -3.63 7.18 24.96
C PRO A 270 -4.48 8.40 25.32
N GLY A 271 -5.34 8.84 24.41
CA GLY A 271 -6.21 10.01 24.61
C GLY A 271 -5.53 11.37 24.40
N LYS A 272 -4.19 11.43 24.21
CA LYS A 272 -3.51 12.67 23.81
C LYS A 272 -3.61 12.83 22.29
N THR A 273 -4.12 13.97 21.85
CA THR A 273 -4.04 14.43 20.46
C THR A 273 -2.70 15.13 20.23
N PRO A 274 -1.99 14.86 19.12
CA PRO A 274 -0.81 15.64 18.80
C PRO A 274 -1.13 17.09 18.48
N ASP A 275 -0.34 18.03 19.00
CA ASP A 275 -0.42 19.44 18.63
C ASP A 275 0.17 19.71 17.24
N ILE A 276 -0.02 20.93 16.72
CA ILE A 276 0.43 21.30 15.37
C ILE A 276 1.96 21.19 15.19
N GLU A 277 2.75 21.42 16.24
CA GLU A 277 4.21 21.29 16.17
C GLU A 277 4.64 19.82 16.14
N GLU A 278 3.95 18.97 16.90
CA GLU A 278 4.13 17.51 16.85
C GLU A 278 3.77 16.96 15.45
N VAL A 279 2.67 17.42 14.85
CA VAL A 279 2.32 17.05 13.46
C VAL A 279 3.36 17.54 12.46
N ARG A 280 3.83 18.78 12.60
CA ARG A 280 4.87 19.34 11.69
C ARG A 280 6.16 18.54 11.74
N LYS A 281 6.59 18.08 12.93
CA LYS A 281 7.77 17.20 13.06
C LYS A 281 7.60 15.88 12.33
N ILE A 282 6.40 15.28 12.37
CA ILE A 282 6.13 14.06 11.59
C ILE A 282 6.20 14.39 10.10
N ASN A 283 5.57 15.48 9.66
CA ASN A 283 5.58 15.91 8.27
C ASN A 283 6.99 16.16 7.73
N GLU A 284 7.84 16.85 8.50
CA GLU A 284 9.24 17.08 8.18
C GLU A 284 10.03 15.77 8.07
N ALA A 285 9.81 14.82 8.98
CA ALA A 285 10.48 13.53 8.95
C ALA A 285 10.13 12.72 7.70
N VAL A 286 8.85 12.56 7.38
CA VAL A 286 8.42 11.86 6.15
C VAL A 286 8.77 12.64 4.89
N GLY A 287 8.79 13.98 4.95
CA GLY A 287 9.24 14.83 3.84
C GLY A 287 10.73 14.66 3.53
N LYS A 288 11.57 14.57 4.56
CA LYS A 288 13.00 14.24 4.41
C LYS A 288 13.18 12.87 3.76
N MET A 289 12.45 11.85 4.23
CA MET A 289 12.50 10.50 3.65
C MET A 289 12.09 10.51 2.17
N MET A 290 11.01 11.23 1.81
CA MET A 290 10.61 11.35 0.40
C MET A 290 11.69 12.04 -0.44
N GLY A 291 12.31 13.11 0.08
CA GLY A 291 13.44 13.76 -0.57
C GLY A 291 14.61 12.82 -0.83
N GLU A 292 14.96 11.96 0.13
CA GLU A 292 16.01 10.94 -0.03
C GLU A 292 15.62 9.85 -1.04
N ILE A 293 14.38 9.37 -0.99
CA ILE A 293 13.84 8.36 -1.91
C ILE A 293 13.86 8.85 -3.36
N GLU A 294 13.52 10.12 -3.58
CA GLU A 294 13.45 10.74 -4.92
C GLU A 294 14.82 11.15 -5.46
N ASN A 295 15.82 11.32 -4.59
CA ASN A 295 17.12 11.85 -4.99
C ASN A 295 17.93 10.86 -5.83
N LYS A 296 18.49 11.34 -6.95
CA LYS A 296 19.42 10.57 -7.78
C LYS A 296 20.84 10.54 -7.24
N GLU A 297 21.18 11.39 -6.27
CA GLU A 297 22.50 11.49 -5.64
C GLU A 297 22.54 10.67 -4.33
N THR A 298 23.73 10.24 -3.92
CA THR A 298 23.87 9.41 -2.71
C THR A 298 23.67 10.31 -1.50
N PRO A 299 23.01 9.86 -0.42
CA PRO A 299 23.19 10.51 0.88
C PRO A 299 24.70 10.66 1.12
N LYS A 300 25.16 11.89 1.37
CA LYS A 300 26.56 12.17 1.66
C LYS A 300 26.91 11.75 3.08
#